data_AF-A0A5K1K6I8-F1
#
_entry.id   AF-A0A5K1K6I8-F1
#
_cell.length_a   1.000
_cell.length_b   1.000
_cell.length_c   1.000
_cell.angle_alpha   90.00
_cell.angle_beta   90.00
_cell.angle_gamma   90.00
#
_symmetry.space_group_name_H-M   'P 1'
#
loop_
_entity.id
_entity.type
_entity.pdbx_description
1 polymer ?
#
loop_
_entity_poly.entity_id
_entity_poly.type
_entity_poly.pdbx_seq_one_letter_code
_entity_poly.pdbx_strand_id
1 'polypeptide(L)'
;MVTKQPELWEDGQYLLERDPVHRTRYSEAAMKAQESKMLRLIANRAPQKDIGVSELAINGETPPLWRFGFPFKDEYALEYARRHSLKIEIVEADREAFDGREVLDFSETDDTWMEDEEIASFLICASRSLMMEDLRRRCGLLLEVGRPFTFEWDGLVSLWSNYDIREQFRLCGRSKYDKVIKILEEAMNEGKQYPDSFCEWWFDWNNDVASRAPLAFLLRLLIFNYRVFSGSNEAQESRGEPPATSHQLRPSVAKQHLPSTIELPFNLPLSPASAMSVKNPALWENGQYLMEGDPVTKNGFSEAALKAQASKMLRLMRNRAPRRDLRRSELALNGRKPPLWRFGFPFKRQYALEYARRHALTIKIAEADKDAFDGRDVLDFSETDDTWLEDKELAVFLKSTSEMLMVEDLSRKCGFKLRIGSPFTYDWDGLVALWSNYDIVEKVKECGRHNYDKVETILTEAMNEGKQHPDSFGEWWFDWNNEVGVFMSVN
;
A
#
# COMPACT_ATOMS: atom_id res chain seq x y z
N MET A 1 11.82 -40.38 2.29
CA MET A 1 10.59 -39.92 2.99
C MET A 1 10.43 -38.44 2.70
N VAL A 2 9.25 -37.98 2.26
CA VAL A 2 8.99 -36.54 2.11
C VAL A 2 8.71 -35.98 3.51
N THR A 3 9.55 -35.05 3.98
CA THR A 3 9.31 -34.32 5.22
C THR A 3 8.03 -33.49 5.07
N LYS A 4 6.96 -33.89 5.78
CA LYS A 4 5.78 -33.03 5.92
C LYS A 4 6.22 -31.72 6.59
N GLN A 5 5.94 -30.59 5.95
CA GLN A 5 6.04 -29.25 6.53
C GLN A 5 4.95 -29.10 7.60
N PRO A 6 5.24 -29.18 8.92
CA PRO A 6 4.19 -29.26 9.94
C PRO A 6 3.23 -28.06 9.93
N GLU A 7 3.71 -26.89 9.50
CA GLU A 7 2.95 -25.66 9.32
C GLU A 7 1.81 -25.78 8.30
N LEU A 8 1.93 -26.67 7.29
CA LEU A 8 0.91 -26.89 6.26
C LEU A 8 -0.08 -28.02 6.60
N TRP A 9 -0.07 -28.53 7.83
CA TRP A 9 -1.02 -29.55 8.28
C TRP A 9 -1.74 -29.07 9.54
N GLU A 10 -2.95 -29.57 9.75
CA GLU A 10 -3.72 -29.45 10.99
C GLU A 10 -4.54 -30.75 11.12
N ASP A 11 -4.60 -31.36 12.30
CA ASP A 11 -5.37 -32.59 12.58
C ASP A 11 -5.21 -33.73 11.55
N GLY A 12 -4.01 -33.85 10.96
CA GLY A 12 -3.70 -34.85 9.94
C GLY A 12 -4.14 -34.51 8.51
N GLN A 13 -4.84 -33.39 8.31
CA GLN A 13 -5.28 -32.86 7.02
C GLN A 13 -4.24 -31.87 6.44
N TYR A 14 -4.04 -31.90 5.12
CA TYR A 14 -3.19 -30.95 4.41
C TYR A 14 -3.97 -29.68 4.06
N LEU A 15 -3.47 -28.53 4.52
CA LEU A 15 -4.16 -27.24 4.43
C LEU A 15 -4.26 -26.68 3.02
N LEU A 16 -3.46 -27.16 2.06
CA LEU A 16 -3.49 -26.69 0.67
C LEU A 16 -4.07 -27.74 -0.29
N GLU A 17 -4.73 -28.78 0.22
CA GLU A 17 -5.38 -29.80 -0.61
C GLU A 17 -6.45 -29.15 -1.50
N ARG A 18 -6.35 -29.39 -2.80
CA ARG A 18 -7.30 -28.88 -3.79
C ARG A 18 -8.46 -29.84 -3.95
N ASP A 19 -9.64 -29.30 -4.19
CA ASP A 19 -10.80 -30.07 -4.61
C ASP A 19 -10.46 -30.80 -5.95
N PRO A 20 -10.65 -32.14 -6.03
CA PRO A 20 -10.27 -32.91 -7.22
C PRO A 20 -11.10 -32.57 -8.45
N VAL A 21 -12.35 -32.12 -8.26
CA VAL A 21 -13.28 -31.67 -9.31
C VAL A 21 -13.03 -30.19 -9.61
N HIS A 22 -12.98 -29.35 -8.57
CA HIS A 22 -12.82 -27.91 -8.69
C HIS A 22 -11.41 -27.45 -8.30
N ARG A 23 -10.40 -27.75 -9.15
CA ARG A 23 -8.96 -27.51 -8.88
C ARG A 23 -8.56 -26.09 -8.46
N THR A 24 -9.41 -25.08 -8.66
CA THR A 24 -9.22 -23.70 -8.19
C THR A 24 -9.63 -23.49 -6.72
N ARG A 25 -10.36 -24.44 -6.11
CA ARG A 25 -10.86 -24.43 -4.73
C ARG A 25 -10.04 -25.38 -3.85
N TYR A 26 -10.06 -25.14 -2.54
CA TYR A 26 -9.59 -26.13 -1.56
C TYR A 26 -10.67 -27.19 -1.31
N SER A 27 -10.26 -28.39 -0.88
CA SER A 27 -11.19 -29.42 -0.41
C SER A 27 -11.95 -28.94 0.84
N GLU A 28 -13.14 -29.48 1.09
CA GLU A 28 -13.91 -29.17 2.30
C GLU A 28 -13.12 -29.50 3.58
N ALA A 29 -12.39 -30.62 3.57
CA ALA A 29 -11.50 -31.02 4.66
C ALA A 29 -10.38 -29.97 4.88
N ALA A 30 -9.72 -29.50 3.81
CA ALA A 30 -8.71 -28.45 3.93
C ALA A 30 -9.27 -27.13 4.46
N MET A 31 -10.50 -26.74 4.09
CA MET A 31 -11.14 -25.53 4.63
C MET A 31 -11.45 -25.67 6.13
N LYS A 32 -12.02 -26.81 6.55
CA LYS A 32 -12.26 -27.10 7.99
C LYS A 32 -10.97 -27.14 8.81
N ALA A 33 -9.89 -27.68 8.23
CA ALA A 33 -8.57 -27.70 8.86
C ALA A 33 -7.93 -26.29 8.93
N GLN A 34 -8.15 -25.42 7.93
CA GLN A 34 -7.74 -24.01 7.97
C GLN A 34 -8.47 -23.24 9.09
N GLU A 35 -9.78 -23.46 9.22
CA GLU A 35 -10.63 -22.86 10.25
C GLU A 35 -10.23 -23.33 11.67
N SER A 36 -10.10 -24.64 11.89
CA SER A 36 -9.61 -25.24 13.15
C SER A 36 -8.26 -24.63 13.56
N LYS A 37 -7.31 -24.56 12.62
CA LYS A 37 -6.00 -23.93 12.84
C LYS A 37 -6.11 -22.46 13.24
N MET A 38 -6.99 -21.70 12.59
CA MET A 38 -7.15 -20.27 12.89
C MET A 38 -7.75 -20.07 14.28
N LEU A 39 -8.81 -20.80 14.63
CA LEU A 39 -9.41 -20.77 15.98
C LEU A 39 -8.37 -21.15 17.05
N ARG A 40 -7.55 -22.17 16.80
CA ARG A 40 -6.44 -22.53 17.69
C ARG A 40 -5.38 -21.43 17.79
N LEU A 41 -5.04 -20.74 16.69
CA LEU A 41 -4.08 -19.64 16.73
C LEU A 41 -4.63 -18.45 17.53
N ILE A 42 -5.90 -18.08 17.34
CA ILE A 42 -6.59 -17.03 18.10
C ILE A 42 -6.60 -17.38 19.60
N ALA A 43 -6.98 -18.61 19.96
CA ALA A 43 -6.94 -19.08 21.36
C ALA A 43 -5.53 -19.04 21.99
N ASN A 44 -4.47 -19.24 21.20
CA ASN A 44 -3.07 -19.12 21.65
C ASN A 44 -2.55 -17.66 21.66
N ARG A 45 -3.36 -16.70 21.25
CA ARG A 45 -3.04 -15.25 21.15
C ARG A 45 -4.16 -14.39 21.71
N ALA A 46 -4.82 -14.90 22.76
CA ALA A 46 -5.80 -14.16 23.54
C ALA A 46 -5.23 -12.82 24.07
N PRO A 47 -6.10 -11.82 24.34
CA PRO A 47 -5.70 -10.54 24.89
C PRO A 47 -4.92 -10.68 26.21
N GLN A 48 -3.99 -9.75 26.44
CA GLN A 48 -3.12 -9.78 27.62
C GLN A 48 -3.10 -8.42 28.32
N LYS A 49 -3.15 -8.39 29.65
CA LYS A 49 -3.01 -7.14 30.42
C LYS A 49 -1.60 -6.58 30.36
N ASP A 50 -0.61 -7.46 30.27
CA ASP A 50 0.81 -7.17 30.21
C ASP A 50 1.47 -8.08 29.16
N ILE A 51 2.42 -7.55 28.38
CA ILE A 51 3.29 -8.33 27.48
C ILE A 51 4.71 -8.47 28.05
N GLY A 52 5.41 -9.52 27.64
CA GLY A 52 6.78 -9.78 28.08
C GLY A 52 7.79 -8.75 27.57
N VAL A 53 8.91 -8.57 28.28
CA VAL A 53 10.01 -7.69 27.83
C VAL A 53 10.59 -8.13 26.48
N SER A 54 10.58 -9.44 26.19
CA SER A 54 10.97 -10.04 24.90
C SER A 54 9.96 -9.79 23.77
N GLU A 55 8.81 -9.21 24.07
CA GLU A 55 7.80 -8.83 23.08
C GLU A 55 7.83 -7.33 22.79
N LEU A 56 8.66 -6.55 23.50
CA LEU A 56 8.92 -5.15 23.17
C LEU A 56 10.02 -5.07 22.10
N ALA A 57 9.89 -4.20 21.10
CA ALA A 57 10.91 -4.03 20.07
C ALA A 57 12.12 -3.26 20.62
N ILE A 58 13.03 -3.98 21.28
CA ILE A 58 14.22 -3.45 21.93
C ILE A 58 15.45 -3.85 21.09
N ASN A 59 16.45 -2.97 21.01
CA ASN A 59 17.76 -3.24 20.36
C ASN A 59 17.71 -3.68 18.88
N GLY A 60 16.61 -3.42 18.16
CA GLY A 60 16.45 -3.85 16.77
C GLY A 60 15.89 -5.27 16.60
N GLU A 61 15.42 -5.89 17.69
CA GLU A 61 14.58 -7.09 17.59
C GLU A 61 13.25 -6.75 16.89
N THR A 62 12.73 -7.71 16.12
CA THR A 62 11.45 -7.62 15.41
C THR A 62 10.45 -8.61 16.00
N PRO A 63 9.94 -8.38 17.22
CA PRO A 63 8.91 -9.23 17.82
C PRO A 63 7.60 -9.14 17.02
N PRO A 64 6.66 -10.09 17.21
CA PRO A 64 5.30 -9.93 16.70
C PRO A 64 4.68 -8.60 17.12
N LEU A 65 3.92 -7.97 16.24
CA LEU A 65 3.22 -6.71 16.50
C LEU A 65 2.11 -6.93 17.54
N TRP A 66 2.24 -6.26 18.68
CA TRP A 66 1.22 -6.17 19.70
C TRP A 66 0.77 -4.71 19.80
N ARG A 67 -0.53 -4.47 19.92
CA ARG A 67 -1.11 -3.14 20.10
C ARG A 67 -1.86 -3.07 21.41
N PHE A 68 -1.62 -2.01 22.17
CA PHE A 68 -2.33 -1.73 23.41
C PHE A 68 -3.51 -0.81 23.11
N GLY A 69 -4.72 -1.23 23.47
CA GLY A 69 -5.92 -0.49 23.10
C GLY A 69 -7.22 -1.19 23.44
N PHE A 70 -8.31 -0.56 23.01
CA PHE A 70 -9.69 -1.03 23.21
C PHE A 70 -10.25 -1.60 21.90
N PRO A 71 -10.71 -2.87 21.86
CA PRO A 71 -11.32 -3.43 20.67
C PRO A 71 -12.69 -2.78 20.42
N PHE A 72 -13.13 -2.77 19.16
CA PHE A 72 -14.44 -2.27 18.76
C PHE A 72 -15.01 -3.04 17.59
N LYS A 73 -16.34 -2.94 17.43
CA LYS A 73 -17.07 -3.43 16.27
C LYS A 73 -17.44 -2.29 15.35
N ASP A 74 -17.57 -2.56 14.07
CA ASP A 74 -17.90 -1.52 13.09
C ASP A 74 -19.29 -0.89 13.35
N GLU A 75 -20.29 -1.63 13.85
CA GLU A 75 -21.58 -1.05 14.23
C GLU A 75 -21.47 -0.08 15.42
N TYR A 76 -20.56 -0.36 16.37
CA TYR A 76 -20.32 0.54 17.49
C TYR A 76 -19.73 1.88 17.03
N ALA A 77 -18.87 1.89 16.00
CA ALA A 77 -18.32 3.14 15.45
C ALA A 77 -19.42 4.00 14.81
N LEU A 78 -20.39 3.37 14.14
CA LEU A 78 -21.58 4.03 13.61
C LEU A 78 -22.47 4.59 14.72
N GLU A 79 -22.74 3.81 15.79
CA GLU A 79 -23.47 4.29 16.97
C GLU A 79 -22.76 5.43 17.71
N TYR A 80 -21.42 5.41 17.77
CA TYR A 80 -20.64 6.54 18.31
C TYR A 80 -20.85 7.79 17.46
N ALA A 81 -20.70 7.69 16.14
CA ALA A 81 -20.90 8.82 15.23
C ALA A 81 -22.33 9.40 15.30
N ARG A 82 -23.34 8.54 15.38
CA ARG A 82 -24.75 8.89 15.61
C ARG A 82 -24.94 9.67 16.93
N ARG A 83 -24.43 9.15 18.05
CA ARG A 83 -24.61 9.77 19.39
C ARG A 83 -23.88 11.10 19.57
N HIS A 84 -22.71 11.25 18.96
CA HIS A 84 -21.89 12.46 19.06
C HIS A 84 -22.17 13.47 17.93
N SER A 85 -23.21 13.26 17.11
CA SER A 85 -23.60 14.09 15.95
C SER A 85 -22.38 14.46 15.08
N LEU A 86 -21.53 13.47 14.80
CA LEU A 86 -20.34 13.68 13.98
C LEU A 86 -20.75 13.97 12.54
N LYS A 87 -19.96 14.81 11.85
CA LYS A 87 -20.30 15.33 10.53
C LYS A 87 -19.17 15.08 9.53
N ILE A 88 -19.54 14.79 8.30
CA ILE A 88 -18.63 14.70 7.15
C ILE A 88 -19.20 15.50 5.98
N GLU A 89 -18.33 16.20 5.27
CA GLU A 89 -18.67 16.85 4.00
C GLU A 89 -18.77 15.78 2.91
N ILE A 90 -19.87 15.77 2.17
CA ILE A 90 -20.11 14.84 1.07
C ILE A 90 -19.62 15.49 -0.22
N VAL A 91 -18.66 14.83 -0.88
CA VAL A 91 -18.13 15.25 -2.17
C VAL A 91 -19.25 15.29 -3.20
N GLU A 92 -19.19 16.25 -4.13
CA GLU A 92 -20.33 16.57 -5.00
C GLU A 92 -20.86 15.36 -5.79
N ALA A 93 -19.95 14.48 -6.24
CA ALA A 93 -20.29 13.25 -6.95
C ALA A 93 -21.14 12.26 -6.14
N ASP A 94 -20.99 12.22 -4.82
CA ASP A 94 -21.69 11.26 -3.96
C ASP A 94 -23.03 11.83 -3.46
N ARG A 95 -23.28 13.14 -3.60
CA ARG A 95 -24.45 13.82 -3.00
C ARG A 95 -25.78 13.22 -3.43
N GLU A 96 -25.90 12.70 -4.67
CA GLU A 96 -27.14 12.03 -5.13
C GLU A 96 -27.49 10.81 -4.27
N ALA A 97 -26.49 10.02 -3.85
CA ALA A 97 -26.68 8.89 -2.93
C ALA A 97 -27.02 9.31 -1.49
N PHE A 98 -26.83 10.59 -1.15
CA PHE A 98 -27.16 11.18 0.14
C PHE A 98 -28.23 12.29 0.03
N ASP A 99 -29.29 12.08 -0.77
CA ASP A 99 -30.44 13.02 -0.93
C ASP A 99 -30.05 14.48 -1.29
N GLY A 100 -28.93 14.67 -1.99
CA GLY A 100 -28.38 15.98 -2.34
C GLY A 100 -27.67 16.72 -1.19
N ARG A 101 -27.43 16.07 -0.05
CA ARG A 101 -26.83 16.69 1.15
C ARG A 101 -25.36 17.03 0.95
N GLU A 102 -24.98 18.28 1.22
CA GLU A 102 -23.57 18.71 1.22
C GLU A 102 -22.79 18.23 2.47
N VAL A 103 -23.51 18.07 3.58
CA VAL A 103 -22.96 17.61 4.87
C VAL A 103 -23.88 16.54 5.41
N LEU A 104 -23.31 15.37 5.70
CA LEU A 104 -23.99 14.30 6.41
C LEU A 104 -23.76 14.48 7.91
N ASP A 105 -24.85 14.68 8.67
CA ASP A 105 -24.85 14.55 10.12
C ASP A 105 -25.22 13.11 10.48
N PHE A 106 -24.32 12.39 11.14
CA PHE A 106 -24.56 11.00 11.48
C PHE A 106 -25.75 10.81 12.42
N SER A 107 -26.16 11.82 13.19
CA SER A 107 -27.37 11.72 14.03
C SER A 107 -28.68 11.69 13.25
N GLU A 108 -28.65 11.97 11.93
CA GLU A 108 -29.78 11.80 11.01
C GLU A 108 -29.77 10.46 10.25
N THR A 109 -28.72 9.63 10.41
CA THR A 109 -28.68 8.30 9.76
C THR A 109 -29.54 7.29 10.52
N ASP A 110 -30.38 6.56 9.80
CA ASP A 110 -31.13 5.42 10.32
C ASP A 110 -30.67 4.11 9.64
N ASP A 111 -31.30 3.00 10.00
CA ASP A 111 -30.86 1.67 9.56
C ASP A 111 -31.30 1.32 8.12
N THR A 112 -32.17 2.12 7.48
CA THR A 112 -32.51 1.93 6.06
C THR A 112 -31.33 2.25 5.14
N TRP A 113 -30.45 3.17 5.56
CA TRP A 113 -29.20 3.49 4.88
C TRP A 113 -28.20 2.32 4.88
N MET A 114 -28.43 1.30 5.72
CA MET A 114 -27.63 0.08 5.76
C MET A 114 -28.17 -1.05 4.87
N GLU A 115 -29.30 -0.84 4.18
CA GLU A 115 -29.84 -1.79 3.19
C GLU A 115 -29.09 -1.72 1.84
N ASP A 116 -28.53 -0.56 1.50
CA ASP A 116 -27.61 -0.40 0.38
C ASP A 116 -26.17 -0.67 0.81
N GLU A 117 -25.47 -1.54 0.07
CA GLU A 117 -24.13 -2.02 0.43
C GLU A 117 -23.04 -0.95 0.27
N GLU A 118 -23.14 -0.10 -0.75
CA GLU A 118 -22.14 0.94 -1.02
C GLU A 118 -22.27 2.06 0.01
N ILE A 119 -23.51 2.46 0.33
CA ILE A 119 -23.82 3.42 1.39
C ILE A 119 -23.40 2.85 2.76
N ALA A 120 -23.74 1.61 3.09
CA ALA A 120 -23.32 0.96 4.34
C ALA A 120 -21.80 0.95 4.50
N SER A 121 -21.07 0.61 3.43
CA SER A 121 -19.59 0.61 3.40
C SER A 121 -19.01 2.01 3.66
N PHE A 122 -19.57 3.03 3.01
CA PHE A 122 -19.21 4.43 3.24
C PHE A 122 -19.46 4.84 4.69
N LEU A 123 -20.67 4.60 5.22
CA LEU A 123 -21.06 4.98 6.58
C LEU A 123 -20.17 4.34 7.65
N ILE A 124 -19.82 3.06 7.50
CA ILE A 124 -18.88 2.37 8.40
C ILE A 124 -17.49 3.00 8.33
N CYS A 125 -16.97 3.23 7.12
CA CYS A 125 -15.63 3.78 6.93
C CYS A 125 -15.51 5.25 7.40
N ALA A 126 -16.52 6.07 7.13
CA ALA A 126 -16.61 7.46 7.56
C ALA A 126 -16.81 7.56 9.09
N SER A 127 -17.77 6.83 9.68
CA SER A 127 -18.01 6.85 11.13
C SER A 127 -16.77 6.43 11.93
N ARG A 128 -16.07 5.37 11.51
CA ARG A 128 -14.79 4.96 12.12
C ARG A 128 -13.73 6.06 12.05
N SER A 129 -13.62 6.75 10.91
CA SER A 129 -12.64 7.83 10.72
C SER A 129 -12.96 9.05 11.59
N LEU A 130 -14.24 9.44 11.65
CA LEU A 130 -14.73 10.53 12.50
C LEU A 130 -14.58 10.23 13.99
N MET A 131 -14.93 9.01 14.42
CA MET A 131 -14.74 8.54 15.80
C MET A 131 -13.27 8.66 16.20
N MET A 132 -12.34 8.20 15.35
CA MET A 132 -10.91 8.25 15.64
C MET A 132 -10.38 9.69 15.75
N GLU A 133 -10.81 10.60 14.87
CA GLU A 133 -10.43 12.02 14.98
C GLU A 133 -11.05 12.66 16.23
N ASP A 134 -12.29 12.34 16.58
CA ASP A 134 -12.91 12.85 17.80
C ASP A 134 -12.19 12.36 19.07
N LEU A 135 -11.92 11.07 19.19
CA LEU A 135 -11.18 10.48 20.30
C LEU A 135 -9.76 11.04 20.39
N ARG A 136 -9.09 11.26 19.25
CA ARG A 136 -7.78 11.94 19.16
C ARG A 136 -7.85 13.35 19.74
N ARG A 137 -8.86 14.14 19.37
CA ARG A 137 -9.09 15.50 19.91
C ARG A 137 -9.37 15.47 21.43
N ARG A 138 -10.22 14.55 21.89
CA ARG A 138 -10.56 14.37 23.31
C ARG A 138 -9.35 13.96 24.16
N CYS A 139 -8.52 13.05 23.66
CA CYS A 139 -7.33 12.55 24.35
C CYS A 139 -6.13 13.49 24.26
N GLY A 140 -6.03 14.29 23.20
CA GLY A 140 -4.84 15.10 22.89
C GLY A 140 -3.62 14.25 22.53
N LEU A 141 -3.84 13.10 21.90
CA LEU A 141 -2.85 12.12 21.48
C LEU A 141 -3.17 11.58 20.10
N LEU A 142 -2.13 11.23 19.34
CA LEU A 142 -2.30 10.42 18.14
C LEU A 142 -2.79 9.03 18.56
N LEU A 143 -3.87 8.56 17.95
CA LEU A 143 -4.41 7.21 18.11
C LEU A 143 -4.37 6.53 16.75
N GLU A 144 -4.08 5.23 16.73
CA GLU A 144 -4.06 4.43 15.50
C GLU A 144 -5.22 3.44 15.48
N VAL A 145 -5.70 3.09 14.28
CA VAL A 145 -6.59 1.94 14.10
C VAL A 145 -5.73 0.69 13.92
N GLY A 146 -5.75 -0.19 14.90
CA GLY A 146 -5.23 -1.55 14.80
C GLY A 146 -6.31 -2.53 14.32
N ARG A 147 -5.91 -3.78 14.04
CA ARG A 147 -6.85 -4.87 13.74
C ARG A 147 -6.60 -6.05 14.69
N PRO A 148 -7.45 -6.28 15.70
CA PRO A 148 -7.19 -7.29 16.73
C PRO A 148 -7.33 -8.71 16.17
N PHE A 149 -6.43 -9.63 16.52
CA PHE A 149 -6.36 -11.00 16.00
C PHE A 149 -7.46 -11.90 16.60
N THR A 150 -8.69 -11.61 16.23
CA THR A 150 -9.94 -12.24 16.66
C THR A 150 -10.97 -12.19 15.52
N PHE A 151 -12.09 -12.88 15.70
CA PHE A 151 -13.28 -12.80 14.83
C PHE A 151 -14.45 -12.05 15.50
N GLU A 152 -14.29 -11.63 16.75
CA GLU A 152 -15.35 -10.96 17.54
C GLU A 152 -15.36 -9.44 17.36
N TRP A 153 -14.22 -8.85 16.95
CA TRP A 153 -13.97 -7.42 16.93
C TRP A 153 -13.32 -7.02 15.61
N ASP A 154 -13.84 -5.97 14.98
CA ASP A 154 -13.45 -5.53 13.64
C ASP A 154 -12.22 -4.62 13.67
N GLY A 155 -12.10 -3.80 14.72
CA GLY A 155 -11.04 -2.81 14.90
C GLY A 155 -10.53 -2.70 16.34
N LEU A 156 -9.46 -1.93 16.50
CA LEU A 156 -8.81 -1.64 17.78
C LEU A 156 -8.41 -0.16 17.83
N VAL A 157 -8.89 0.60 18.83
CA VAL A 157 -8.40 1.95 19.11
C VAL A 157 -7.07 1.80 19.87
N SER A 158 -5.97 1.91 19.14
CA SER A 158 -4.60 1.67 19.63
C SER A 158 -3.99 2.95 20.19
N LEU A 159 -3.56 2.92 21.46
CA LEU A 159 -2.78 4.00 22.09
C LEU A 159 -1.30 3.93 21.67
N TRP A 160 -0.78 2.71 21.50
CA TRP A 160 0.57 2.43 21.01
C TRP A 160 0.73 0.96 20.64
N SER A 161 1.79 0.66 19.92
CA SER A 161 2.32 -0.68 19.71
C SER A 161 3.46 -1.02 20.67
N ASN A 162 3.89 -2.28 20.65
CA ASN A 162 5.13 -2.73 21.28
C ASN A 162 6.41 -2.18 20.63
N TYR A 163 6.31 -1.50 19.48
CA TYR A 163 7.42 -0.83 18.81
C TYR A 163 7.61 0.63 19.29
N ASP A 164 6.53 1.35 19.54
CA ASP A 164 6.55 2.80 19.84
C ASP A 164 6.04 3.17 21.25
N ILE A 165 5.58 2.23 22.08
CA ILE A 165 5.16 2.47 23.47
C ILE A 165 6.13 3.37 24.26
N ARG A 166 7.45 3.21 24.09
CA ARG A 166 8.44 4.04 24.80
C ARG A 166 8.40 5.51 24.40
N GLU A 167 7.99 5.81 23.18
CA GLU A 167 7.84 7.16 22.65
C GLU A 167 6.45 7.71 22.99
N GLN A 168 5.39 6.97 22.67
CA GLN A 168 4.01 7.38 22.96
C GLN A 168 3.75 7.57 24.47
N PHE A 169 4.28 6.70 25.32
CA PHE A 169 4.15 6.86 26.78
C PHE A 169 4.90 8.10 27.30
N ARG A 170 5.98 8.53 26.63
CA ARG A 170 6.66 9.80 26.96
C ARG A 170 5.86 11.02 26.50
N LEU A 171 5.24 10.96 25.32
CA LEU A 171 4.39 12.03 24.77
C LEU A 171 3.08 12.20 25.56
N CYS A 172 2.46 11.09 25.93
CA CYS A 172 1.34 11.04 26.88
C CYS A 172 1.77 11.60 28.25
N GLY A 173 2.83 11.01 28.82
CA GLY A 173 3.30 11.33 30.16
C GLY A 173 2.40 10.72 31.25
N ARG A 174 3.04 10.29 32.34
CA ARG A 174 2.38 9.53 33.42
C ARG A 174 1.16 10.25 34.04
N SER A 175 1.14 11.59 34.03
CA SER A 175 0.03 12.39 34.56
C SER A 175 -1.19 12.50 33.63
N LYS A 176 -1.05 12.18 32.34
CA LYS A 176 -2.20 12.12 31.40
C LYS A 176 -2.69 10.71 31.17
N TYR A 177 -1.87 9.69 31.38
CA TYR A 177 -2.21 8.28 31.10
C TYR A 177 -3.58 7.87 31.67
N ASP A 178 -3.79 8.04 32.97
CA ASP A 178 -5.06 7.66 33.63
C ASP A 178 -6.26 8.44 33.05
N LYS A 179 -6.05 9.71 32.63
CA LYS A 179 -7.09 10.53 31.98
C LYS A 179 -7.41 10.02 30.57
N VAL A 180 -6.39 9.64 29.79
CA VAL A 180 -6.55 9.13 28.42
C VAL A 180 -7.25 7.77 28.45
N ILE A 181 -6.79 6.84 29.30
CA ILE A 181 -7.43 5.54 29.48
C ILE A 181 -8.89 5.72 29.88
N LYS A 182 -9.18 6.61 30.85
CA LYS A 182 -10.55 6.90 31.25
C LYS A 182 -11.42 7.45 30.11
N ILE A 183 -10.92 8.38 29.30
CA ILE A 183 -11.67 8.93 28.15
C ILE A 183 -12.02 7.82 27.14
N LEU A 184 -11.06 6.94 26.86
CA LEU A 184 -11.25 5.82 25.94
C LEU A 184 -12.16 4.73 26.54
N GLU A 185 -12.04 4.43 27.84
CA GLU A 185 -12.91 3.48 28.53
C GLU A 185 -14.37 3.95 28.57
N GLU A 186 -14.59 5.24 28.90
CA GLU A 186 -15.90 5.88 28.92
C GLU A 186 -16.52 5.93 27.52
N ALA A 187 -15.72 6.23 26.48
CA ALA A 187 -16.18 6.15 25.10
C ALA A 187 -16.52 4.70 24.73
N MET A 188 -15.56 3.78 24.79
CA MET A 188 -15.68 2.45 24.19
C MET A 188 -16.73 1.53 24.82
N ASN A 189 -17.18 1.87 26.04
CA ASN A 189 -18.29 1.19 26.72
C ASN A 189 -19.57 2.06 26.80
N GLU A 190 -19.61 3.19 26.10
CA GLU A 190 -20.77 4.09 26.07
C GLU A 190 -22.03 3.37 25.57
N GLY A 191 -23.15 3.57 26.27
CA GLY A 191 -24.43 2.94 25.97
C GLY A 191 -24.56 1.48 26.40
N LYS A 192 -23.49 0.83 26.88
CA LYS A 192 -23.55 -0.56 27.33
C LYS A 192 -23.91 -0.65 28.81
N GLN A 193 -24.77 -1.61 29.16
CA GLN A 193 -25.14 -1.88 30.57
C GLN A 193 -23.98 -2.49 31.36
N TYR A 194 -23.08 -3.20 30.68
CA TYR A 194 -21.88 -3.82 31.24
C TYR A 194 -20.71 -3.57 30.28
N PRO A 195 -19.51 -3.20 30.77
CA PRO A 195 -18.35 -3.05 29.92
C PRO A 195 -17.89 -4.41 29.38
N ASP A 196 -17.60 -4.45 28.09
CA ASP A 196 -17.13 -5.61 27.33
C ASP A 196 -15.82 -5.32 26.58
N SER A 197 -15.46 -4.05 26.40
CA SER A 197 -14.23 -3.59 25.78
C SER A 197 -13.26 -3.07 26.84
N PHE A 198 -12.11 -3.73 26.97
CA PHE A 198 -11.07 -3.43 27.95
C PHE A 198 -9.75 -3.03 27.26
N CYS A 199 -8.99 -2.14 27.90
CA CYS A 199 -7.67 -1.77 27.42
C CYS A 199 -6.67 -2.90 27.70
N GLU A 200 -6.34 -3.66 26.67
CA GLU A 200 -5.44 -4.81 26.74
C GLU A 200 -4.47 -4.79 25.56
N TRP A 201 -3.47 -5.67 25.60
CA TRP A 201 -2.59 -5.96 24.49
C TRP A 201 -3.23 -6.99 23.57
N TRP A 202 -3.46 -6.58 22.33
CA TRP A 202 -3.99 -7.39 21.26
C TRP A 202 -2.90 -7.72 20.28
N PHE A 203 -2.80 -9.00 19.93
CA PHE A 203 -2.00 -9.44 18.79
C PHE A 203 -2.65 -8.86 17.53
N ASP A 204 -1.90 -8.22 16.63
CA ASP A 204 -2.48 -7.56 15.45
C ASP A 204 -2.53 -8.50 14.23
N TRP A 205 -3.55 -8.42 13.37
CA TRP A 205 -3.64 -9.21 12.13
C TRP A 205 -2.51 -8.92 11.12
N ASN A 206 -1.90 -7.75 11.16
CA ASN A 206 -0.74 -7.37 10.33
C ASN A 206 0.54 -8.12 10.73
N ASN A 207 0.46 -9.06 11.68
CA ASN A 207 1.54 -9.99 11.99
C ASN A 207 1.83 -11.00 10.88
N ASP A 208 3.12 -11.33 10.78
CA ASP A 208 3.66 -12.41 9.97
C ASP A 208 2.97 -13.78 10.22
N VAL A 209 2.41 -14.00 11.40
CA VAL A 209 1.67 -15.21 11.78
C VAL A 209 0.38 -15.38 10.96
N ALA A 210 -0.34 -14.30 10.67
CA ALA A 210 -1.49 -14.36 9.77
C ALA A 210 -1.05 -14.76 8.34
N SER A 211 0.05 -14.16 7.84
CA SER A 211 0.61 -14.46 6.51
C SER A 211 1.10 -15.91 6.32
N ARG A 212 1.20 -16.70 7.39
CA ARG A 212 1.53 -18.14 7.37
C ARG A 212 0.32 -19.06 7.37
N ALA A 213 -0.90 -18.54 7.61
CA ALA A 213 -2.10 -19.25 7.18
C ALA A 213 -2.14 -19.26 5.64
N PRO A 214 -2.75 -20.28 5.00
CA PRO A 214 -2.86 -20.33 3.54
C PRO A 214 -3.35 -19.02 2.93
N LEU A 215 -2.54 -18.45 2.03
CA LEU A 215 -2.83 -17.14 1.43
C LEU A 215 -4.22 -17.08 0.77
N ALA A 216 -4.75 -18.19 0.24
CA ALA A 216 -6.11 -18.23 -0.32
C ALA A 216 -7.23 -18.59 0.68
N PHE A 217 -6.91 -18.79 1.97
CA PHE A 217 -7.88 -18.68 3.08
C PHE A 217 -7.99 -17.22 3.51
N LEU A 218 -6.85 -16.52 3.69
CA LEU A 218 -6.85 -15.07 3.87
C LEU A 218 -7.49 -14.35 2.69
N LEU A 219 -7.17 -14.72 1.45
CA LEU A 219 -7.83 -14.17 0.26
C LEU A 219 -9.31 -14.56 0.20
N ARG A 220 -9.75 -15.68 0.81
CA ARG A 220 -11.18 -16.06 0.86
C ARG A 220 -11.95 -15.40 1.99
N LEU A 221 -11.31 -15.04 3.10
CA LEU A 221 -11.88 -14.21 4.16
C LEU A 221 -11.93 -12.74 3.72
N LEU A 222 -10.86 -12.24 3.10
CA LEU A 222 -10.87 -10.97 2.39
C LEU A 222 -11.99 -10.98 1.36
N ILE A 223 -12.04 -11.96 0.44
CA ILE A 223 -13.13 -12.10 -0.56
C ILE A 223 -14.49 -12.37 0.09
N PHE A 224 -14.65 -12.97 1.27
CA PHE A 224 -15.99 -13.04 1.90
C PHE A 224 -16.46 -11.64 2.33
N ASN A 225 -15.54 -10.75 2.69
CA ASN A 225 -15.78 -9.32 2.93
C ASN A 225 -15.65 -8.45 1.65
N TYR A 226 -15.29 -9.01 0.49
CA TYR A 226 -15.03 -8.30 -0.79
C TYR A 226 -15.79 -8.87 -2.00
N ARG A 227 -16.72 -9.81 -1.78
CA ARG A 227 -17.54 -10.44 -2.83
C ARG A 227 -19.03 -10.38 -2.54
N VAL A 228 -19.36 -9.63 -1.50
CA VAL A 228 -20.56 -8.82 -1.46
C VAL A 228 -20.32 -7.73 -2.55
N PHE A 229 -19.22 -6.99 -2.43
CA PHE A 229 -18.74 -6.02 -3.45
C PHE A 229 -18.37 -6.60 -4.84
N SER A 230 -18.91 -5.97 -5.89
CA SER A 230 -18.58 -6.07 -7.32
C SER A 230 -18.97 -7.36 -8.09
N GLY A 231 -19.97 -7.21 -8.97
CA GLY A 231 -20.42 -8.23 -9.92
C GLY A 231 -20.45 -7.78 -11.39
N SER A 232 -19.75 -8.53 -12.24
CA SER A 232 -20.08 -8.89 -13.64
C SER A 232 -20.11 -7.88 -14.81
N ASN A 233 -19.57 -8.38 -15.95
CA ASN A 233 -19.82 -8.00 -17.37
C ASN A 233 -19.10 -6.71 -17.88
N GLU A 234 -18.80 -6.50 -19.18
CA GLU A 234 -19.40 -6.98 -20.44
C GLU A 234 -18.41 -7.47 -21.55
N ALA A 235 -18.92 -7.66 -22.77
CA ALA A 235 -18.36 -8.43 -23.88
C ALA A 235 -17.76 -7.60 -25.05
N GLN A 236 -17.60 -8.25 -26.21
CA GLN A 236 -16.74 -7.88 -27.35
C GLN A 236 -17.40 -6.93 -28.38
N GLU A 237 -16.61 -6.12 -29.10
CA GLU A 237 -16.31 -6.20 -30.55
C GLU A 237 -15.32 -5.07 -30.97
N SER A 238 -14.19 -5.32 -31.65
CA SER A 238 -13.99 -5.38 -33.13
C SER A 238 -14.16 -4.02 -33.86
N ARG A 239 -13.34 -3.54 -34.81
CA ARG A 239 -12.02 -3.87 -35.42
C ARG A 239 -11.82 -2.87 -36.60
N GLY A 240 -10.64 -2.30 -36.85
CA GLY A 240 -10.38 -1.53 -38.08
C GLY A 240 -9.04 -0.75 -38.10
N GLU A 241 -8.23 -0.89 -39.15
CA GLU A 241 -6.84 -0.39 -39.25
C GLU A 241 -6.34 -0.38 -40.73
N PRO A 242 -5.21 0.27 -41.11
CA PRO A 242 -4.89 1.71 -41.04
C PRO A 242 -4.95 2.40 -42.44
N PRO A 243 -3.91 2.66 -43.30
CA PRO A 243 -2.43 2.55 -43.21
C PRO A 243 -1.58 3.82 -43.55
N ALA A 244 -0.53 4.06 -42.74
CA ALA A 244 0.83 4.55 -43.06
C ALA A 244 1.15 5.68 -44.09
N THR A 245 2.07 6.59 -43.70
CA THR A 245 3.33 6.81 -44.49
C THR A 245 4.48 7.41 -43.68
N SER A 246 5.72 7.03 -44.03
CA SER A 246 6.98 7.42 -43.37
C SER A 246 7.45 8.84 -43.69
N HIS A 247 8.35 9.41 -42.87
CA HIS A 247 9.66 9.87 -43.36
C HIS A 247 10.73 9.95 -42.25
N GLN A 248 12.00 9.79 -42.64
CA GLN A 248 13.18 9.87 -41.77
C GLN A 248 13.81 11.28 -41.81
N LEU A 249 14.52 11.68 -40.75
CA LEU A 249 15.92 12.14 -40.82
C LEU A 249 16.56 12.24 -39.40
N ARG A 250 17.86 12.52 -39.35
CA ARG A 250 18.79 12.19 -38.24
C ARG A 250 19.62 13.43 -37.79
N PRO A 251 20.55 13.35 -36.81
CA PRO A 251 20.41 14.05 -35.52
C PRO A 251 21.38 15.23 -35.33
N SER A 252 21.24 15.94 -34.20
CA SER A 252 22.25 16.87 -33.67
C SER A 252 22.53 16.59 -32.18
N VAL A 253 23.76 16.84 -31.74
CA VAL A 253 24.31 16.48 -30.42
C VAL A 253 24.62 17.73 -29.61
N ALA A 254 24.19 17.83 -28.35
CA ALA A 254 24.95 18.51 -27.30
C ALA A 254 24.40 18.35 -25.85
N LYS A 255 25.29 17.91 -24.96
CA LYS A 255 25.50 18.37 -23.56
C LYS A 255 24.37 18.22 -22.53
N GLN A 256 24.59 17.26 -21.63
CA GLN A 256 23.93 17.17 -20.32
C GLN A 256 24.40 18.29 -19.39
N HIS A 257 23.46 18.95 -18.70
CA HIS A 257 23.69 19.70 -17.47
C HIS A 257 23.07 18.92 -16.30
N LEU A 258 23.74 18.87 -15.13
CA LEU A 258 23.12 18.37 -13.90
C LEU A 258 22.11 19.42 -13.40
N PRO A 259 20.88 19.02 -13.02
CA PRO A 259 19.98 19.87 -12.27
C PRO A 259 20.45 20.00 -10.82
N SER A 260 20.45 21.22 -10.31
CA SER A 260 20.66 21.55 -8.90
C SER A 260 19.38 21.36 -8.08
N THR A 261 19.55 20.95 -6.82
CA THR A 261 18.52 20.90 -5.77
C THR A 261 17.50 19.75 -5.89
N ILE A 262 17.60 18.79 -4.96
CA ILE A 262 16.61 17.73 -4.73
C ILE A 262 15.97 18.02 -3.36
N GLU A 263 14.67 18.27 -3.34
CA GLU A 263 13.90 18.32 -2.09
C GLU A 263 13.43 16.91 -1.72
N LEU A 264 13.69 16.49 -0.47
CA LEU A 264 13.26 15.18 0.05
C LEU A 264 11.99 15.36 0.90
N PRO A 265 10.92 14.55 0.69
CA PRO A 265 9.60 14.83 1.25
C PRO A 265 9.35 14.20 2.63
N PHE A 266 10.16 14.52 3.66
CA PHE A 266 9.86 14.12 5.05
C PHE A 266 10.37 15.13 6.09
N ASN A 267 9.43 15.77 6.82
CA ASN A 267 9.71 16.59 8.00
C ASN A 267 9.15 15.91 9.26
N LEU A 268 10.02 15.59 10.22
CA LEU A 268 9.66 15.13 11.56
C LEU A 268 10.44 15.96 12.61
N PRO A 269 9.82 16.35 13.74
CA PRO A 269 10.49 17.11 14.79
C PRO A 269 11.34 16.20 15.70
N LEU A 270 12.54 16.63 16.09
CA LEU A 270 13.44 15.83 16.94
C LEU A 270 14.14 16.69 18.02
N SER A 271 14.03 16.24 19.27
CA SER A 271 14.67 16.83 20.46
C SER A 271 16.07 16.21 20.70
N PRO A 272 17.04 16.90 21.32
CA PRO A 272 18.46 16.60 21.11
C PRO A 272 18.98 15.36 21.86
N ALA A 273 20.07 14.83 21.32
CA ALA A 273 20.65 13.53 21.69
C ALA A 273 21.11 13.41 23.16
N SER A 274 20.87 12.23 23.74
CA SER A 274 21.59 11.74 24.91
C SER A 274 22.54 10.61 24.50
N ALA A 275 23.81 10.71 24.90
CA ALA A 275 24.95 10.09 24.23
C ALA A 275 25.19 8.60 24.57
N MET A 276 24.22 7.71 24.33
CA MET A 276 24.39 6.25 24.52
C MET A 276 23.96 5.37 23.33
N SER A 277 23.48 5.93 22.21
CA SER A 277 23.07 5.16 21.02
C SER A 277 24.23 4.89 20.05
N VAL A 278 25.27 4.21 20.52
CA VAL A 278 26.38 3.74 19.66
C VAL A 278 26.13 2.26 19.31
N LYS A 279 26.28 1.89 18.02
CA LYS A 279 26.24 0.52 17.43
C LYS A 279 24.94 0.00 16.77
N ASN A 280 24.17 0.81 16.04
CA ASN A 280 23.41 0.28 14.89
C ASN A 280 24.05 0.78 13.58
N PRO A 281 24.90 -0.01 12.89
CA PRO A 281 25.54 0.41 11.64
C PRO A 281 24.56 0.86 10.55
N ALA A 282 23.31 0.38 10.56
CA ALA A 282 22.30 0.80 9.60
C ALA A 282 21.87 2.27 9.78
N LEU A 283 22.09 2.88 10.94
CA LEU A 283 21.77 4.30 11.19
C LEU A 283 22.96 5.25 10.98
N TRP A 284 24.04 4.78 10.37
CA TRP A 284 25.24 5.58 10.10
C TRP A 284 25.70 5.42 8.65
N GLU A 285 26.28 6.48 8.09
CA GLU A 285 26.96 6.47 6.79
C GLU A 285 28.17 7.40 6.87
N ASN A 286 29.35 6.97 6.42
CA ASN A 286 30.59 7.77 6.43
C ASN A 286 30.94 8.42 7.79
N GLY A 287 30.57 7.77 8.91
CA GLY A 287 30.80 8.28 10.27
C GLY A 287 29.76 9.28 10.76
N GLN A 288 28.75 9.62 9.96
CA GLN A 288 27.65 10.51 10.31
C GLN A 288 26.40 9.72 10.70
N TYR A 289 25.70 10.16 11.76
CA TYR A 289 24.41 9.58 12.16
C TYR A 289 23.28 10.10 11.27
N LEU A 290 22.47 9.18 10.75
CA LEU A 290 21.43 9.49 9.75
C LEU A 290 20.21 10.20 10.33
N MET A 291 19.98 10.11 11.64
CA MET A 291 18.84 10.73 12.33
C MET A 291 19.31 11.86 13.27
N GLU A 292 20.45 12.49 12.98
CA GLU A 292 20.88 13.68 13.71
C GLU A 292 19.95 14.85 13.34
N GLY A 293 19.27 15.41 14.35
CA GLY A 293 18.45 16.61 14.19
C GLY A 293 19.31 17.87 14.08
N ASP A 294 18.83 18.87 13.34
CA ASP A 294 19.50 20.17 13.26
C ASP A 294 19.49 20.88 14.63
N PRO A 295 20.65 21.19 15.23
CA PRO A 295 20.72 21.87 16.53
C PRO A 295 20.15 23.30 16.52
N VAL A 296 20.04 23.94 15.34
CA VAL A 296 19.55 25.31 15.20
C VAL A 296 18.02 25.35 15.12
N THR A 297 17.41 24.63 14.17
CA THR A 297 15.95 24.65 13.96
C THR A 297 15.18 23.72 14.90
N LYS A 298 15.79 22.66 15.42
CA LYS A 298 15.16 21.56 16.22
C LYS A 298 14.03 20.80 15.50
N ASN A 299 13.76 21.14 14.24
CA ASN A 299 12.69 20.60 13.42
C ASN A 299 13.28 20.24 12.06
N GLY A 300 13.76 19.00 11.91
CA GLY A 300 14.43 18.51 10.72
C GLY A 300 15.80 17.90 11.00
N PHE A 301 16.37 17.26 9.98
CA PHE A 301 17.70 16.65 10.03
C PHE A 301 18.81 17.69 9.83
N SER A 302 19.99 17.46 10.41
CA SER A 302 21.16 18.27 10.14
C SER A 302 21.56 18.17 8.65
N GLU A 303 22.21 19.20 8.10
CA GLU A 303 22.73 19.16 6.73
C GLU A 303 23.69 17.97 6.52
N ALA A 304 24.43 17.60 7.58
CA ALA A 304 25.30 16.42 7.59
C ALA A 304 24.49 15.12 7.51
N ALA A 305 23.42 14.97 8.31
CA ALA A 305 22.51 13.83 8.24
C ALA A 305 21.84 13.71 6.87
N LEU A 306 21.36 14.80 6.27
CA LEU A 306 20.79 14.79 4.91
C LEU A 306 21.81 14.32 3.86
N LYS A 307 23.05 14.84 3.90
CA LYS A 307 24.15 14.38 3.02
C LYS A 307 24.50 12.91 3.24
N ALA A 308 24.45 12.42 4.48
CA ALA A 308 24.68 11.03 4.83
C ALA A 308 23.54 10.11 4.37
N GLN A 309 22.27 10.53 4.51
CA GLN A 309 21.10 9.84 3.99
C GLN A 309 21.18 9.71 2.45
N ALA A 310 21.47 10.81 1.75
CA ALA A 310 21.65 10.81 0.29
C ALA A 310 22.82 9.91 -0.14
N SER A 311 23.96 9.96 0.57
CA SER A 311 25.13 9.10 0.32
C SER A 311 24.78 7.62 0.50
N LYS A 312 24.07 7.26 1.58
CA LYS A 312 23.59 5.90 1.82
C LYS A 312 22.63 5.45 0.73
N MET A 313 21.72 6.31 0.29
CA MET A 313 20.76 5.98 -0.76
C MET A 313 21.47 5.68 -2.08
N LEU A 314 22.39 6.54 -2.51
CA LEU A 314 23.23 6.32 -3.70
C LEU A 314 24.06 5.04 -3.61
N ARG A 315 24.61 4.72 -2.42
CA ARG A 315 25.32 3.45 -2.18
C ARG A 315 24.39 2.24 -2.29
N LEU A 316 23.18 2.32 -1.72
CA LEU A 316 22.17 1.26 -1.82
C LEU A 316 21.72 1.04 -3.26
N MET A 317 21.51 2.11 -4.04
CA MET A 317 21.15 2.04 -5.46
C MET A 317 22.24 1.35 -6.27
N ARG A 318 23.52 1.71 -6.06
CA ARG A 318 24.67 1.01 -6.69
C ARG A 318 24.74 -0.47 -6.31
N ASN A 319 24.47 -0.81 -5.05
CA ASN A 319 24.46 -2.20 -4.56
C ASN A 319 23.25 -3.01 -5.04
N ARG A 320 22.19 -2.35 -5.53
CA ARG A 320 20.92 -2.94 -6.00
C ARG A 320 20.62 -2.52 -7.46
N ALA A 321 21.67 -2.35 -8.25
CA ALA A 321 21.58 -2.00 -9.66
C ALA A 321 20.65 -2.97 -10.42
N PRO A 322 19.99 -2.50 -11.49
CA PRO A 322 19.21 -3.37 -12.37
C PRO A 322 20.08 -4.47 -12.98
N ARG A 323 19.43 -5.59 -13.32
CA ARG A 323 20.14 -6.79 -13.77
C ARG A 323 19.26 -7.71 -14.60
N ARG A 324 19.87 -8.39 -15.57
CA ARG A 324 19.19 -9.37 -16.43
C ARG A 324 18.73 -10.62 -15.67
N ASP A 325 19.53 -11.08 -14.70
CA ASP A 325 19.28 -12.32 -13.96
C ASP A 325 19.03 -12.09 -12.47
N LEU A 326 17.94 -12.65 -11.95
CA LEU A 326 17.67 -12.73 -10.51
C LEU A 326 18.27 -14.02 -9.93
N ARG A 327 18.92 -13.96 -8.76
CA ARG A 327 19.45 -15.20 -8.15
C ARG A 327 18.29 -16.04 -7.61
N ARG A 328 18.41 -17.36 -7.70
CA ARG A 328 17.38 -18.29 -7.16
C ARG A 328 17.10 -18.10 -5.67
N SER A 329 18.04 -17.56 -4.90
CA SER A 329 17.86 -17.20 -3.49
C SER A 329 16.89 -16.04 -3.25
N GLU A 330 16.66 -15.22 -4.28
CA GLU A 330 15.86 -13.99 -4.25
C GLU A 330 14.48 -14.17 -4.89
N LEU A 331 14.17 -15.37 -5.38
CA LEU A 331 12.81 -15.79 -5.72
C LEU A 331 12.06 -16.15 -4.42
N ALA A 332 10.77 -15.83 -4.31
CA ALA A 332 9.93 -16.14 -3.15
C ALA A 332 9.51 -17.63 -3.11
N LEU A 333 10.47 -18.53 -3.31
CA LEU A 333 10.27 -19.97 -3.27
C LEU A 333 10.31 -20.47 -1.82
N ASN A 334 9.49 -21.48 -1.52
CA ASN A 334 9.47 -22.20 -0.24
C ASN A 334 9.25 -21.28 0.98
N GLY A 335 8.34 -20.31 0.88
CA GLY A 335 7.95 -19.44 2.00
C GLY A 335 8.99 -18.38 2.39
N ARG A 336 10.04 -18.19 1.59
CA ARG A 336 11.00 -17.09 1.79
C ARG A 336 10.33 -15.76 1.43
N LYS A 337 10.64 -14.71 2.22
CA LYS A 337 10.31 -13.31 1.94
C LYS A 337 11.58 -12.56 1.49
N PRO A 338 12.09 -12.77 0.26
CA PRO A 338 13.17 -11.94 -0.27
C PRO A 338 12.70 -10.49 -0.47
N PRO A 339 13.61 -9.51 -0.59
CA PRO A 339 13.23 -8.18 -1.02
C PRO A 339 12.42 -8.22 -2.33
N LEU A 340 11.48 -7.31 -2.51
CA LEU A 340 10.69 -7.21 -3.75
C LEU A 340 11.58 -6.80 -4.93
N TRP A 341 11.54 -7.60 -5.99
CA TRP A 341 12.13 -7.30 -7.29
C TRP A 341 11.07 -7.47 -8.37
N ARG A 342 11.07 -6.60 -9.38
CA ARG A 342 10.18 -6.67 -10.54
C ARG A 342 10.97 -6.77 -11.83
N PHE A 343 10.53 -7.63 -12.73
CA PHE A 343 11.05 -7.71 -14.09
C PHE A 343 10.19 -6.81 -14.98
N GLY A 344 10.83 -5.89 -15.70
CA GLY A 344 10.11 -4.90 -16.49
C GLY A 344 11.01 -3.89 -17.19
N PHE A 345 10.35 -2.94 -17.84
CA PHE A 345 10.96 -1.88 -18.61
C PHE A 345 10.81 -0.55 -17.85
N PRO A 346 11.90 0.14 -17.50
CA PRO A 346 11.83 1.41 -16.79
C PRO A 346 11.40 2.53 -17.76
N PHE A 347 10.75 3.56 -17.23
CA PHE A 347 10.31 4.72 -18.00
C PHE A 347 10.35 6.04 -17.21
N LYS A 348 10.30 7.16 -17.94
CA LYS A 348 10.12 8.51 -17.40
C LYS A 348 8.66 8.95 -17.49
N ARG A 349 8.18 9.76 -16.56
CA ARG A 349 6.82 10.35 -16.59
C ARG A 349 6.53 11.10 -17.87
N GLN A 350 7.53 11.86 -18.35
CA GLN A 350 7.43 12.55 -19.63
C GLN A 350 7.25 11.57 -20.79
N TYR A 351 7.91 10.41 -20.76
CA TYR A 351 7.76 9.37 -21.77
C TYR A 351 6.32 8.80 -21.79
N ALA A 352 5.72 8.54 -20.62
CA ALA A 352 4.34 8.07 -20.53
C ALA A 352 3.34 9.09 -21.10
N LEU A 353 3.55 10.39 -20.81
CA LEU A 353 2.75 11.49 -21.36
C LEU A 353 2.88 11.58 -22.89
N GLU A 354 4.10 11.51 -23.41
CA GLU A 354 4.32 11.48 -24.86
C GLU A 354 3.74 10.23 -25.53
N TYR A 355 3.78 9.07 -24.87
CA TYR A 355 3.15 7.86 -25.38
C TYR A 355 1.62 8.04 -25.45
N ALA A 356 1.00 8.60 -24.40
CA ALA A 356 -0.43 8.90 -24.39
C ALA A 356 -0.82 9.89 -25.51
N ARG A 357 0.00 10.93 -25.74
CA ARG A 357 -0.14 11.87 -26.88
C ARG A 357 -0.05 11.16 -28.23
N ARG A 358 1.00 10.37 -28.46
CA ARG A 358 1.27 9.71 -29.76
C ARG A 358 0.24 8.64 -30.12
N HIS A 359 -0.29 7.93 -29.12
CA HIS A 359 -1.29 6.87 -29.32
C HIS A 359 -2.74 7.36 -29.15
N ALA A 360 -2.96 8.68 -29.04
CA ALA A 360 -4.28 9.31 -28.85
C ALA A 360 -5.11 8.60 -27.75
N LEU A 361 -4.49 8.36 -26.60
CA LEU A 361 -5.15 7.70 -25.48
C LEU A 361 -6.17 8.66 -24.87
N THR A 362 -7.37 8.16 -24.61
CA THR A 362 -8.49 8.94 -24.08
C THR A 362 -8.87 8.51 -22.68
N ILE A 363 -9.35 9.47 -21.87
CA ILE A 363 -10.01 9.20 -20.59
C ILE A 363 -11.29 10.03 -20.48
N LYS A 364 -12.34 9.45 -19.90
CA LYS A 364 -13.55 10.21 -19.54
C LYS A 364 -13.23 11.14 -18.38
N ILE A 365 -13.61 12.40 -18.50
CA ILE A 365 -13.49 13.39 -17.43
C ILE A 365 -14.71 13.23 -16.53
N ALA A 366 -14.53 13.26 -15.21
CA ALA A 366 -15.64 13.24 -14.26
C ALA A 366 -16.39 14.58 -14.32
N GLU A 367 -17.71 14.60 -14.05
CA GLU A 367 -18.52 15.82 -14.17
C GLU A 367 -17.93 17.01 -13.38
N ALA A 368 -17.46 16.75 -12.17
CA ALA A 368 -16.83 17.74 -11.28
C ALA A 368 -15.49 18.31 -11.80
N ASP A 369 -14.78 17.58 -12.65
CA ASP A 369 -13.50 18.02 -13.23
C ASP A 369 -13.69 18.83 -14.51
N LYS A 370 -14.87 18.79 -15.15
CA LYS A 370 -15.10 19.36 -16.50
C LYS A 370 -14.70 20.83 -16.62
N ASP A 371 -14.94 21.65 -15.59
CA ASP A 371 -14.56 23.07 -15.59
C ASP A 371 -13.04 23.27 -15.69
N ALA A 372 -12.23 22.35 -15.16
CA ALA A 372 -10.77 22.35 -15.31
C ALA A 372 -10.30 21.86 -16.70
N PHE A 373 -11.22 21.31 -17.51
CA PHE A 373 -10.99 20.80 -18.86
C PHE A 373 -11.91 21.50 -19.90
N ASP A 374 -12.21 22.78 -19.74
CA ASP A 374 -13.04 23.58 -20.67
C ASP A 374 -14.42 22.97 -21.01
N GLY A 375 -15.03 22.25 -20.07
CA GLY A 375 -16.35 21.62 -20.23
C GLY A 375 -16.35 20.28 -20.99
N ARG A 376 -15.18 19.67 -21.25
CA ARG A 376 -15.04 18.45 -22.06
C ARG A 376 -15.50 17.18 -21.31
N ASP A 377 -16.22 16.29 -21.99
CA ASP A 377 -16.57 14.95 -21.46
C ASP A 377 -15.42 13.94 -21.52
N VAL A 378 -14.48 14.15 -22.46
CA VAL A 378 -13.36 13.24 -22.73
C VAL A 378 -12.10 14.07 -22.96
N LEU A 379 -11.03 13.70 -22.26
CA LEU A 379 -9.68 14.18 -22.52
C LEU A 379 -9.03 13.24 -23.54
N ASP A 380 -8.78 13.74 -24.76
CA ASP A 380 -7.87 13.11 -25.71
C ASP A 380 -6.45 13.64 -25.46
N PHE A 381 -5.52 12.75 -25.10
CA PHE A 381 -4.15 13.16 -24.82
C PHE A 381 -3.43 13.74 -26.05
N SER A 382 -3.85 13.41 -27.29
CA SER A 382 -3.26 13.99 -28.51
C SER A 382 -3.52 15.50 -28.66
N GLU A 383 -4.51 16.04 -27.96
CA GLU A 383 -4.80 17.48 -27.91
C GLU A 383 -4.03 18.21 -26.78
N THR A 384 -3.36 17.49 -25.88
CA THR A 384 -2.59 18.12 -24.79
C THR A 384 -1.25 18.64 -25.30
N ASP A 385 -0.94 19.90 -25.00
CA ASP A 385 0.37 20.51 -25.26
C ASP A 385 1.12 20.86 -23.97
N ASP A 386 2.29 21.49 -24.08
CA ASP A 386 3.14 21.77 -22.92
C ASP A 386 2.64 22.96 -22.06
N THR A 387 1.69 23.77 -22.53
CA THR A 387 1.09 24.84 -21.71
C THR A 387 0.23 24.27 -20.58
N TRP A 388 -0.39 23.11 -20.82
CA TRP A 388 -1.11 22.32 -19.80
C TRP A 388 -0.19 21.81 -18.68
N LEU A 389 1.13 21.86 -18.86
CA LEU A 389 2.13 21.46 -17.87
C LEU A 389 2.68 22.64 -17.06
N GLU A 390 2.25 23.88 -17.37
CA GLU A 390 2.58 25.08 -16.59
C GLU A 390 1.77 25.14 -15.29
N ASP A 391 0.51 24.67 -15.32
CA ASP A 391 -0.26 24.43 -14.09
C ASP A 391 0.25 23.17 -13.38
N LYS A 392 0.51 23.31 -12.07
CA LYS A 392 1.15 22.25 -11.27
C LYS A 392 0.21 21.08 -10.98
N GLU A 393 -1.07 21.33 -10.75
CA GLU A 393 -2.04 20.29 -10.38
C GLU A 393 -2.43 19.50 -11.62
N LEU A 394 -2.71 20.20 -12.72
CA LEU A 394 -2.94 19.63 -14.04
C LEU A 394 -1.73 18.84 -14.55
N ALA A 395 -0.51 19.33 -14.36
CA ALA A 395 0.71 18.58 -14.70
C ALA A 395 0.86 17.28 -13.90
N VAL A 396 0.43 17.25 -12.63
CA VAL A 396 0.45 16.03 -11.80
C VAL A 396 -0.64 15.05 -12.26
N PHE A 397 -1.84 15.54 -12.55
CA PHE A 397 -2.93 14.73 -13.13
C PHE A 397 -2.51 14.11 -14.46
N LEU A 398 -2.11 14.93 -15.46
CA LEU A 398 -1.77 14.47 -16.80
C LEU A 398 -0.65 13.42 -16.79
N LYS A 399 0.40 13.63 -15.97
CA LYS A 399 1.49 12.65 -15.81
C LYS A 399 0.96 11.35 -15.20
N SER A 400 0.25 11.40 -14.08
CA SER A 400 -0.24 10.20 -13.39
C SER A 400 -1.24 9.40 -14.24
N THR A 401 -2.18 10.09 -14.90
CA THR A 401 -3.17 9.49 -15.80
C THR A 401 -2.51 8.87 -17.04
N SER A 402 -1.49 9.53 -17.62
CA SER A 402 -0.76 8.97 -18.76
C SER A 402 0.00 7.68 -18.43
N GLU A 403 0.54 7.53 -17.20
CA GLU A 403 1.14 6.26 -16.76
C GLU A 403 0.12 5.11 -16.78
N MET A 404 -1.07 5.35 -16.22
CA MET A 404 -2.14 4.36 -16.15
C MET A 404 -2.63 3.96 -17.54
N LEU A 405 -2.95 4.95 -18.40
CA LEU A 405 -3.42 4.71 -19.76
C LEU A 405 -2.37 3.97 -20.61
N MET A 406 -1.09 4.35 -20.51
CA MET A 406 0.01 3.64 -21.19
C MET A 406 0.06 2.17 -20.77
N VAL A 407 0.00 1.86 -19.46
CA VAL A 407 0.08 0.48 -18.97
C VAL A 407 -1.16 -0.33 -19.34
N GLU A 408 -2.34 0.29 -19.39
CA GLU A 408 -3.57 -0.37 -19.84
C GLU A 408 -3.52 -0.71 -21.34
N ASP A 409 -3.18 0.26 -22.19
CA ASP A 409 -3.05 0.07 -23.63
C ASP A 409 -1.95 -0.97 -23.97
N LEU A 410 -0.80 -0.92 -23.31
CA LEU A 410 0.24 -1.95 -23.46
C LEU A 410 -0.24 -3.33 -22.98
N SER A 411 -1.03 -3.40 -21.90
CA SER A 411 -1.63 -4.67 -21.45
C SER A 411 -2.59 -5.24 -22.49
N ARG A 412 -3.38 -4.36 -23.13
CA ARG A 412 -4.34 -4.68 -24.21
C ARG A 412 -3.60 -5.19 -25.46
N LYS A 413 -2.56 -4.48 -25.91
CA LYS A 413 -1.69 -4.86 -27.05
C LYS A 413 -0.98 -6.20 -26.81
N CYS A 414 -0.46 -6.41 -25.59
CA CYS A 414 0.17 -7.68 -25.18
C CYS A 414 -0.84 -8.83 -25.02
N GLY A 415 -2.10 -8.53 -24.69
CA GLY A 415 -3.08 -9.53 -24.24
C GLY A 415 -2.77 -10.12 -22.86
N PHE A 416 -1.97 -9.41 -22.06
CA PHE A 416 -1.42 -9.87 -20.78
C PHE A 416 -1.43 -8.71 -19.79
N LYS A 417 -1.94 -8.92 -18.56
CA LYS A 417 -2.08 -7.85 -17.57
C LYS A 417 -0.73 -7.46 -16.96
N LEU A 418 -0.22 -6.31 -17.38
CA LEU A 418 0.97 -5.64 -16.82
C LEU A 418 0.63 -4.94 -15.50
N ARG A 419 1.66 -4.45 -14.80
CA ARG A 419 1.52 -3.61 -13.61
C ARG A 419 2.53 -2.48 -13.61
N ILE A 420 2.20 -1.37 -12.97
CA ILE A 420 3.19 -0.36 -12.59
C ILE A 420 4.02 -0.90 -11.40
N GLY A 421 5.30 -0.58 -11.40
CA GLY A 421 6.23 -0.74 -10.27
C GLY A 421 7.07 0.53 -10.10
N SER A 422 7.78 0.62 -8.97
CA SER A 422 8.56 1.82 -8.62
C SER A 422 10.04 1.45 -8.58
N PRO A 423 10.82 1.67 -9.65
CA PRO A 423 12.20 1.20 -9.73
C PRO A 423 13.10 1.98 -8.76
N PHE A 424 13.94 1.27 -8.00
CA PHE A 424 14.81 1.82 -6.96
C PHE A 424 16.00 2.60 -7.52
N THR A 425 15.71 3.76 -8.11
CA THR A 425 16.64 4.72 -8.70
C THR A 425 16.04 6.14 -8.63
N TYR A 426 16.84 7.15 -8.99
CA TYR A 426 16.38 8.49 -9.34
C TYR A 426 16.30 8.71 -10.87
N ASP A 427 16.91 7.81 -11.66
CA ASP A 427 17.02 7.93 -13.11
C ASP A 427 15.73 7.54 -13.85
N TRP A 428 14.79 6.87 -13.19
CA TRP A 428 13.53 6.39 -13.75
C TRP A 428 12.39 6.63 -12.78
N ASP A 429 11.22 7.00 -13.30
CA ASP A 429 10.09 7.46 -12.49
C ASP A 429 9.08 6.32 -12.24
N GLY A 430 9.02 5.36 -13.17
CA GLY A 430 8.17 4.18 -13.10
C GLY A 430 8.74 2.97 -13.86
N LEU A 431 8.10 1.82 -13.69
CA LEU A 431 8.46 0.54 -14.31
C LEU A 431 7.20 -0.14 -14.85
N VAL A 432 7.18 -0.47 -16.15
CA VAL A 432 6.17 -1.39 -16.72
C VAL A 432 6.62 -2.81 -16.40
N ALA A 433 6.06 -3.39 -15.34
CA ALA A 433 6.43 -4.69 -14.82
C ALA A 433 5.56 -5.81 -15.42
N LEU A 434 6.22 -6.86 -15.93
CA LEU A 434 5.56 -8.09 -16.38
C LEU A 434 5.23 -8.98 -15.17
N TRP A 435 6.15 -9.07 -14.22
CA TRP A 435 6.02 -9.86 -13.00
C TRP A 435 7.00 -9.44 -11.90
N SER A 436 6.79 -9.99 -10.72
CA SER A 436 7.68 -9.88 -9.57
C SER A 436 8.39 -11.22 -9.28
N ASN A 437 9.38 -11.17 -8.40
CA ASN A 437 10.01 -12.37 -7.83
C ASN A 437 9.08 -13.21 -6.93
N TYR A 438 7.86 -12.72 -6.67
CA TYR A 438 6.80 -13.43 -5.94
C TYR A 438 5.83 -14.20 -6.85
N ASP A 439 5.51 -13.68 -8.03
CA ASP A 439 4.50 -14.25 -8.94
C ASP A 439 5.04 -14.74 -10.31
N ILE A 440 6.35 -14.60 -10.58
CA ILE A 440 7.01 -15.08 -11.81
C ILE A 440 6.60 -16.51 -12.25
N VAL A 441 6.46 -17.47 -11.34
CA VAL A 441 6.13 -18.87 -11.70
C VAL A 441 4.72 -19.00 -12.27
N GLU A 442 3.80 -18.12 -11.88
CA GLU A 442 2.46 -18.02 -12.44
C GLU A 442 2.47 -17.15 -13.69
N LYS A 443 3.08 -15.96 -13.61
CA LYS A 443 3.10 -14.97 -14.68
C LYS A 443 3.86 -15.41 -15.93
N VAL A 444 4.96 -16.16 -15.82
CA VAL A 444 5.64 -16.75 -16.98
C VAL A 444 4.77 -17.82 -17.67
N LYS A 445 3.94 -18.56 -16.93
CA LYS A 445 2.99 -19.53 -17.53
C LYS A 445 1.80 -18.84 -18.19
N GLU A 446 1.33 -17.74 -17.62
CA GLU A 446 0.32 -16.87 -18.23
C GLU A 446 0.87 -16.24 -19.51
N CYS A 447 1.98 -15.50 -19.43
CA CYS A 447 2.66 -14.87 -20.56
C CYS A 447 3.04 -15.88 -21.68
N GLY A 448 3.47 -17.09 -21.31
CA GLY A 448 3.73 -18.17 -22.27
C GLY A 448 2.52 -18.60 -23.10
N ARG A 449 1.28 -18.40 -22.62
CA ARG A 449 0.05 -18.59 -23.42
C ARG A 449 -0.20 -17.46 -24.41
N HIS A 450 0.37 -16.27 -24.15
CA HIS A 450 0.23 -15.07 -24.97
C HIS A 450 1.43 -14.82 -25.90
N ASN A 451 2.37 -15.79 -25.96
CA ASN A 451 3.66 -15.73 -26.64
C ASN A 451 4.61 -14.67 -26.03
N TYR A 452 5.57 -15.12 -25.21
CA TYR A 452 6.54 -14.24 -24.54
C TYR A 452 7.28 -13.34 -25.53
N ASP A 453 7.77 -13.89 -26.63
CA ASP A 453 8.53 -13.15 -27.66
C ASP A 453 7.69 -11.99 -28.23
N LYS A 454 6.36 -12.17 -28.35
CA LYS A 454 5.43 -11.12 -28.80
C LYS A 454 5.29 -10.03 -27.72
N VAL A 455 5.13 -10.41 -26.46
CA VAL A 455 5.02 -9.45 -25.33
C VAL A 455 6.31 -8.65 -25.17
N GLU A 456 7.47 -9.32 -25.24
CA GLU A 456 8.78 -8.66 -25.19
C GLU A 456 8.99 -7.73 -26.39
N THR A 457 8.60 -8.15 -27.60
CA THR A 457 8.67 -7.29 -28.79
C THR A 457 7.81 -6.03 -28.62
N ILE A 458 6.53 -6.16 -28.25
CA ILE A 458 5.62 -5.01 -28.07
C ILE A 458 6.16 -4.03 -27.02
N LEU A 459 6.63 -4.54 -25.88
CA LEU A 459 7.18 -3.70 -24.83
C LEU A 459 8.51 -3.05 -25.23
N THR A 460 9.36 -3.76 -25.96
CA THR A 460 10.64 -3.20 -26.46
C THR A 460 10.39 -2.15 -27.54
N GLU A 461 9.48 -2.39 -28.48
CA GLU A 461 9.11 -1.41 -29.51
C GLU A 461 8.48 -0.16 -28.90
N ALA A 462 7.56 -0.34 -27.95
CA ALA A 462 6.97 0.77 -27.22
C ALA A 462 8.03 1.55 -26.42
N MET A 463 8.78 0.91 -25.52
CA MET A 463 9.71 1.60 -24.61
C MET A 463 10.90 2.27 -25.30
N ASN A 464 11.11 1.99 -26.59
CA ASN A 464 12.13 2.61 -27.43
C ASN A 464 11.55 3.53 -28.54
N GLU A 465 10.24 3.77 -28.51
CA GLU A 465 9.56 4.72 -29.39
C GLU A 465 10.09 6.14 -29.16
N GLY A 466 10.19 6.93 -30.24
CA GLY A 466 10.70 8.32 -30.16
C GLY A 466 12.21 8.48 -29.91
N LYS A 467 12.94 7.43 -29.49
CA LYS A 467 14.41 7.40 -29.31
C LYS A 467 15.01 8.50 -28.42
N GLN A 468 14.25 9.02 -27.46
CA GLN A 468 14.74 10.02 -26.50
C GLN A 468 15.56 9.43 -25.34
N HIS A 469 15.60 8.10 -25.22
CA HIS A 469 16.19 7.39 -24.09
C HIS A 469 17.23 6.35 -24.56
N PRO A 470 18.15 5.89 -23.66
CA PRO A 470 18.97 4.72 -23.92
C PRO A 470 18.07 3.52 -24.23
N ASP A 471 18.56 2.56 -25.03
CA ASP A 471 17.80 1.36 -25.39
C ASP A 471 17.27 0.67 -24.11
N SER A 472 15.96 0.77 -23.88
CA SER A 472 15.27 0.22 -22.71
C SER A 472 14.93 -1.24 -22.97
N PHE A 473 15.36 -2.13 -22.08
CA PHE A 473 15.14 -3.57 -22.17
C PHE A 473 14.69 -4.13 -20.82
N GLY A 474 14.06 -5.31 -20.85
CA GLY A 474 13.56 -5.99 -19.66
C GLY A 474 14.69 -6.34 -18.68
N GLU A 475 14.66 -5.76 -17.48
CA GLU A 475 15.58 -6.08 -16.40
C GLU A 475 14.83 -6.27 -15.07
N TRP A 476 15.51 -6.91 -14.11
CA TRP A 476 15.08 -6.96 -12.72
C TRP A 476 15.49 -5.70 -11.97
N TRP A 477 14.50 -4.93 -11.56
CA TRP A 477 14.63 -3.75 -10.73
C TRP A 477 14.26 -4.09 -9.28
N PHE A 478 15.05 -3.61 -8.32
CA PHE A 478 14.62 -3.55 -6.93
C PHE A 478 13.47 -2.54 -6.84
N ASP A 479 12.41 -2.84 -6.10
CA ASP A 479 11.26 -1.94 -6.00
C ASP A 479 11.33 -1.07 -4.72
N TRP A 480 10.94 0.21 -4.84
CA TRP A 480 10.79 1.13 -3.70
C TRP A 480 9.77 0.64 -2.67
N ASN A 481 8.72 -0.06 -3.12
CA ASN A 481 7.65 -0.64 -2.29
C ASN A 481 8.12 -1.89 -1.51
N ASN A 482 9.36 -1.87 -1.01
CA ASN A 482 9.95 -2.95 -0.24
C ASN A 482 9.62 -2.82 1.25
N GLU A 483 8.64 -3.60 1.72
CA GLU A 483 8.30 -3.73 3.15
C GLU A 483 9.50 -4.15 4.03
N VAL A 484 10.50 -4.82 3.45
CA VAL A 484 11.72 -5.27 4.15
C VAL A 484 12.65 -4.11 4.57
N GLY A 485 12.24 -2.86 4.33
CA GLY A 485 12.94 -1.65 4.76
C GLY A 485 14.23 -1.42 3.97
N VAL A 486 14.17 -0.50 3.00
CA VAL A 486 15.34 -0.08 2.18
C VAL A 486 16.61 0.12 3.03
N PHE A 487 16.46 0.67 4.23
CA PHE A 487 17.52 1.00 5.17
C PHE A 487 18.03 -0.16 6.06
N MET A 488 17.26 -1.24 6.24
CA MET A 488 17.54 -2.29 7.25
C MET A 488 18.52 -3.38 6.80
N SER A 489 18.66 -3.63 5.49
CA SER A 489 19.59 -4.65 4.98
C SER A 489 20.91 -4.04 4.48
N VAL A 490 21.93 -3.95 5.35
CA VAL A 490 23.34 -3.92 4.91
C VAL A 490 24.21 -4.74 5.86
N ASN A 491 24.51 -5.97 5.45
CA ASN A 491 25.83 -6.59 5.50
C ASN A 491 26.00 -7.35 4.17
#